data_AF-A0A1I0FJL1-F1
#
_entry.id   AF-A0A1I0FJL1-F1
#
_cell.length_a   1.000
_cell.length_b   1.000
_cell.length_c   1.000
_cell.angle_alpha   90.00
_cell.angle_beta   90.00
_cell.angle_gamma   90.00
#
_symmetry.space_group_name_H-M   'P 1'
#
loop_
_entity.id
_entity.type
_entity.pdbx_description
1 polymer ?
#
loop_
_entity_poly.entity_id
_entity_poly.type
_entity_poly.pdbx_seq_one_letter_code
_entity_poly.pdbx_strand_id
1 'polypeptide(L)'
;MIYSFDEIELTLKMYPIAKNHLLELEQSFNLSNFQTDFSRNYYYYSYIVDKVNLWIDNLLPDEKEVIMRRIFLKQTFDYISIQLGYANHSSVDRKYKKIINKIRDLGGNDG
;
A
#
# COMPACT_ATOMS: atom_id res chain seq x y z
N MET A 1 13.57 9.76 -1.83
CA MET A 1 13.20 9.56 -3.26
C MET A 1 11.77 10.06 -3.42
N ILE A 2 11.45 10.95 -4.38
CA ILE A 2 10.07 11.44 -4.52
C ILE A 2 9.28 10.47 -5.40
N TYR A 3 8.37 9.70 -4.80
CA TYR A 3 7.46 8.84 -5.54
C TYR A 3 6.40 9.67 -6.28
N SER A 4 6.12 9.29 -7.52
CA SER A 4 4.94 9.72 -8.26
C SER A 4 3.67 9.13 -7.64
N PHE A 5 2.53 9.74 -7.99
CA PHE A 5 1.22 9.25 -7.56
C PHE A 5 0.98 7.80 -8.00
N ASP A 6 1.33 7.47 -9.24
CA ASP A 6 1.16 6.13 -9.81
C ASP A 6 2.05 5.10 -9.14
N GLU A 7 3.29 5.46 -8.78
CA GLU A 7 4.19 4.58 -8.03
C GLU A 7 3.66 4.26 -6.63
N ILE A 8 3.08 5.25 -5.93
CA ILE A 8 2.46 5.02 -4.63
C ILE A 8 1.25 4.11 -4.78
N GLU A 9 0.36 4.38 -5.74
CA GLU A 9 -0.79 3.52 -5.98
C GLU A 9 -0.38 2.09 -6.33
N LEU A 10 0.62 1.93 -7.19
CA LEU A 10 1.12 0.61 -7.60
C LEU A 10 1.70 -0.12 -6.40
N THR A 11 2.52 0.54 -5.60
CA THR A 11 3.13 -0.04 -4.39
C THR A 11 2.06 -0.47 -3.38
N LEU A 12 1.03 0.35 -3.16
CA LEU A 12 -0.12 -0.02 -2.32
C LEU A 12 -0.87 -1.23 -2.89
N LYS A 13 -1.11 -1.30 -4.20
CA LYS A 13 -1.77 -2.45 -4.86
C LYS A 13 -0.93 -3.73 -4.81
N MET A 14 0.39 -3.61 -4.77
CA MET A 14 1.32 -4.73 -4.67
C MET A 14 1.37 -5.34 -3.25
N TYR A 15 1.00 -4.58 -2.22
CA TYR A 15 1.05 -5.02 -0.83
C TYR A 15 0.45 -6.42 -0.54
N PRO A 16 -0.81 -6.74 -0.92
CA PRO A 16 -1.37 -8.07 -0.66
C PRO A 16 -0.61 -9.18 -1.39
N ILE A 17 -0.12 -8.91 -2.61
CA ILE A 17 0.67 -9.85 -3.39
C ILE A 17 2.02 -10.11 -2.70
N ALA A 18 2.68 -9.04 -2.24
CA ALA A 18 3.94 -9.13 -1.52
C ALA A 18 3.80 -9.92 -0.21
N LYS A 19 2.73 -9.71 0.57
CA LYS A 19 2.48 -10.49 1.80
C LYS A 19 2.32 -11.99 1.50
N ASN A 20 1.56 -12.32 0.46
CA ASN A 20 1.36 -13.73 0.09
C ASN A 20 2.68 -14.38 -0.35
N HIS A 21 3.47 -13.71 -1.18
CA HIS A 21 4.76 -14.24 -1.60
C HIS A 21 5.77 -14.36 -0.45
N LEU A 22 5.80 -13.43 0.50
CA LEU A 22 6.64 -13.59 1.70
C LEU A 22 6.25 -14.84 2.49
N LEU A 23 4.95 -15.09 2.67
CA LEU A 23 4.46 -16.28 3.35
C LEU A 23 4.82 -17.57 2.60
N GLU A 24 4.72 -17.59 1.26
CA GLU A 24 5.18 -18.71 0.43
C GLU A 24 6.70 -18.94 0.54
N LEU A 25 7.47 -17.85 0.56
CA LEU A 25 8.93 -17.90 0.74
C LEU A 25 9.28 -18.45 2.13
N GLU A 26 8.70 -17.92 3.20
CA GLU A 26 8.93 -18.39 4.57
C GLU A 26 8.59 -19.88 4.74
N GLN A 27 7.53 -20.36 4.08
CA GLN A 27 7.17 -21.79 4.08
C GLN A 27 8.17 -22.65 3.29
N SER A 28 8.64 -22.17 2.15
CA SER A 28 9.58 -22.90 1.28
C SER A 28 11.04 -22.86 1.76
N PHE A 29 11.45 -21.85 2.53
CA PHE A 29 12.74 -21.78 3.20
C PHE A 29 12.97 -22.98 4.13
N ASN A 30 11.90 -23.46 4.77
CA ASN A 30 11.95 -24.64 5.61
C ASN A 30 12.22 -25.95 4.83
N LEU A 31 12.25 -25.92 3.49
CA LEU A 31 12.25 -27.12 2.63
C LEU A 31 13.45 -27.24 1.68
N SER A 32 14.25 -26.20 1.38
CA SER A 32 15.37 -26.35 0.42
C SER A 32 16.47 -25.26 0.44
N ASN A 33 17.70 -25.66 0.11
CA ASN A 33 18.95 -24.87 0.07
C ASN A 33 19.12 -23.94 -1.16
N PHE A 34 18.08 -23.23 -1.61
CA PHE A 34 18.19 -22.28 -2.75
C PHE A 34 18.42 -20.85 -2.27
N GLN A 35 19.67 -20.48 -1.95
CA GLN A 35 19.94 -19.23 -1.20
C GLN A 35 19.85 -17.92 -2.00
N THR A 36 20.24 -17.88 -3.28
CA THR A 36 20.44 -16.59 -3.97
C THR A 36 19.16 -15.94 -4.50
N ASP A 37 18.29 -16.66 -5.21
CA ASP A 37 17.03 -16.11 -5.72
C ASP A 37 16.00 -15.89 -4.59
N PHE A 38 16.03 -16.76 -3.58
CA PHE A 38 15.27 -16.60 -2.35
C PHE A 38 15.56 -15.26 -1.68
N SER A 39 16.86 -14.94 -1.49
CA SER A 39 17.29 -13.71 -0.84
C SER A 39 16.75 -12.48 -1.56
N ARG A 40 16.88 -12.41 -2.90
CA ARG A 40 16.44 -11.26 -3.68
C ARG A 40 14.92 -11.05 -3.60
N ASN A 41 14.15 -12.12 -3.80
CA ASN A 41 12.69 -12.03 -3.76
C ASN A 41 12.21 -11.67 -2.35
N TYR A 42 12.81 -12.27 -1.32
CA TYR A 42 12.51 -11.96 0.07
C TYR A 42 12.77 -10.48 0.38
N TYR A 43 13.95 -9.94 0.03
CA TYR A 43 14.24 -8.52 0.23
C TYR A 43 13.28 -7.60 -0.52
N TYR A 44 12.94 -7.92 -1.77
CA TYR A 44 12.03 -7.11 -2.57
C TYR A 44 10.61 -7.06 -1.98
N TYR A 45 10.03 -8.21 -1.64
CA TYR A 45 8.68 -8.24 -1.08
C TYR A 45 8.64 -7.70 0.35
N SER A 46 9.67 -7.95 1.17
CA SER A 46 9.80 -7.36 2.51
C SER A 46 9.84 -5.84 2.43
N TYR A 47 10.64 -5.29 1.51
CA TYR A 47 10.70 -3.84 1.28
C TYR A 47 9.32 -3.26 0.95
N ILE A 48 8.53 -3.88 0.07
CA ILE A 48 7.17 -3.42 -0.24
C ILE A 48 6.28 -3.45 1.00
N VAL A 49 6.31 -4.56 1.75
CA VAL A 49 5.48 -4.73 2.95
C VAL A 49 5.83 -3.70 4.02
N ASP A 50 7.11 -3.54 4.34
CA ASP A 50 7.59 -2.58 5.33
C ASP A 50 7.26 -1.15 4.90
N LYS A 51 7.44 -0.85 3.61
CA LYS A 51 7.16 0.49 3.09
C LYS A 51 5.67 0.85 3.19
N VAL A 52 4.80 -0.08 2.81
CA VAL A 52 3.34 0.14 2.90
C VAL A 52 2.89 0.17 4.35
N ASN A 53 3.42 -0.68 5.23
CA ASN A 53 3.11 -0.63 6.66
C ASN A 53 3.46 0.75 7.24
N LEU A 54 4.67 1.26 6.97
CA LEU A 54 5.08 2.60 7.39
C LEU A 54 4.12 3.69 6.90
N TRP A 55 3.73 3.64 5.63
CA TRP A 55 2.79 4.61 5.06
C TRP A 55 1.43 4.54 5.74
N ILE A 56 0.86 3.34 5.87
CA ILE A 56 -0.44 3.11 6.48
C ILE A 56 -0.42 3.54 7.95
N ASP A 57 0.62 3.22 8.71
CA ASP A 57 0.71 3.54 10.15
C ASP A 57 0.72 5.05 10.44
N ASN A 58 1.18 5.86 9.49
CA ASN A 58 1.16 7.33 9.58
C ASN A 58 -0.17 7.97 9.11
N LEU A 59 -1.14 7.17 8.65
CA LEU A 59 -2.48 7.65 8.28
C LEU A 59 -3.43 7.67 9.47
N LEU A 60 -4.33 8.65 9.48
CA LEU A 60 -5.44 8.69 10.42
C LEU A 60 -6.44 7.56 10.15
N PRO A 61 -7.28 7.14 11.12
CA PRO A 61 -8.23 6.05 10.92
C PRO A 61 -9.18 6.24 9.71
N ASP A 62 -9.66 7.46 9.49
CA ASP A 62 -10.51 7.79 8.32
C ASP A 62 -9.74 7.70 6.99
N GLU A 63 -8.46 8.07 7.01
CA GLU A 63 -7.57 8.00 5.85
C GLU A 63 -7.25 6.54 5.48
N LYS A 64 -6.96 5.71 6.49
CA LYS A 64 -6.78 4.26 6.35
C LYS A 64 -7.99 3.62 5.69
N GLU A 65 -9.19 4.00 6.13
CA GLU A 65 -10.44 3.46 5.60
C GLU A 65 -10.67 3.81 4.13
N VAL A 66 -10.35 5.05 3.73
CA VAL A 66 -10.43 5.45 2.30
C VAL A 66 -9.46 4.63 1.45
N ILE A 67 -8.23 4.42 1.91
CA ILE A 67 -7.24 3.57 1.21
C ILE A 67 -7.72 2.12 1.14
N MET A 68 -8.22 1.58 2.25
CA MET A 68 -8.72 0.21 2.33
C MET A 68 -9.79 -0.04 1.27
N ARG A 69 -10.78 0.84 1.22
CA ARG A 69 -11.88 0.75 0.25
C ARG A 69 -11.42 0.96 -1.18
N ARG A 70 -10.59 1.96 -1.43
CA ARG A 70 -10.18 2.33 -2.79
C ARG A 70 -9.19 1.33 -3.39
N ILE A 71 -8.17 0.94 -2.64
CA ILE A 71 -7.07 0.13 -3.14
C ILE A 71 -7.35 -1.35 -2.97
N PHE A 72 -7.68 -1.80 -1.75
CA PHE A 72 -7.79 -3.23 -1.45
C PHE A 72 -9.17 -3.79 -1.83
N LEU A 73 -10.25 -3.07 -1.56
CA LEU A 73 -11.61 -3.48 -1.96
C LEU A 73 -12.00 -3.03 -3.37
N LYS A 74 -11.16 -2.24 -4.05
CA LYS A 74 -11.34 -1.76 -5.44
C LYS A 74 -12.66 -1.02 -5.67
N GLN A 75 -13.16 -0.32 -4.66
CA GLN A 75 -14.43 0.41 -4.74
C GLN A 75 -14.28 1.74 -5.51
N THR A 76 -15.36 2.18 -6.15
CA THR A 76 -15.42 3.48 -6.83
C THR A 76 -15.59 4.61 -5.82
N PHE A 77 -15.19 5.83 -6.17
CA PHE A 77 -15.36 6.98 -5.29
C PHE A 77 -16.82 7.29 -4.98
N ASP A 78 -17.75 7.03 -5.91
CA ASP A 78 -19.18 7.15 -5.66
C ASP A 78 -19.61 6.21 -4.53
N TYR A 79 -19.23 4.93 -4.62
CA TYR A 79 -19.60 3.93 -3.62
C TYR A 79 -18.98 4.25 -2.24
N ILE A 80 -17.71 4.67 -2.23
CA ILE A 80 -17.03 5.11 -1.00
C ILE A 80 -17.73 6.33 -0.39
N SER A 81 -18.20 7.27 -1.22
CA SER A 81 -18.88 8.47 -0.73
C SER A 81 -20.17 8.12 0.02
N ILE A 82 -20.93 7.15 -0.49
CA ILE A 82 -22.15 6.64 0.14
C ILE A 82 -21.80 5.94 1.47
N GLN A 83 -20.79 5.06 1.47
CA GLN A 83 -20.46 4.25 2.63
C GLN A 83 -19.86 5.04 3.80
N LEU A 84 -19.08 6.08 3.50
CA LEU A 84 -18.39 6.88 4.51
C LEU A 84 -19.08 8.23 4.78
N GLY A 85 -20.24 8.49 4.15
CA GLY A 85 -21.03 9.71 4.38
C GLY A 85 -20.39 10.98 3.83
N TYR A 86 -19.58 10.89 2.77
CA TYR A 86 -19.08 12.09 2.08
C TYR A 86 -20.18 12.68 1.18
N ALA A 87 -20.14 14.00 0.99
CA ALA A 87 -21.14 14.71 0.18
C ALA A 87 -21.26 14.21 -1.28
N ASN A 88 -20.14 13.77 -1.88
CA ASN A 88 -20.07 13.23 -3.25
C ASN A 88 -18.70 12.59 -3.53
N HIS A 89 -18.56 11.93 -4.69
CA HIS A 89 -17.30 11.33 -5.13
C HIS A 89 -16.16 12.35 -5.21
N SER A 90 -16.43 13.61 -5.59
CA SER A 90 -15.37 14.63 -5.72
C SER A 90 -14.77 14.99 -4.36
N SER A 91 -15.54 14.84 -3.29
CA SER A 91 -15.05 15.02 -1.92
C SER A 91 -14.13 13.87 -1.51
N VAL A 92 -14.47 12.64 -1.91
CA VAL A 92 -13.61 11.46 -1.71
C VAL A 92 -12.34 11.57 -2.56
N ASP A 93 -12.42 11.94 -3.83
CA ASP A 93 -11.25 12.12 -4.71
C ASP A 93 -10.25 13.14 -4.15
N ARG A 94 -10.74 14.28 -3.65
CA ARG A 94 -9.89 15.29 -2.99
C ARG A 94 -9.24 14.76 -1.72
N LYS A 95 -10.00 14.03 -0.88
CA LYS A 95 -9.44 13.40 0.33
C LYS A 95 -8.40 12.36 -0.04
N TYR A 96 -8.67 11.51 -1.03
CA TYR A 96 -7.75 10.51 -1.54
C TYR A 96 -6.44 11.14 -2.05
N LYS A 97 -6.52 12.18 -2.90
CA LYS A 97 -5.33 12.92 -3.36
C LYS A 97 -4.51 13.52 -2.22
N LYS A 98 -5.16 14.06 -1.18
CA LYS A 98 -4.48 14.53 0.03
C LYS A 98 -3.76 13.41 0.77
N ILE A 99 -4.38 12.23 0.88
CA ILE A 99 -3.76 11.05 1.49
C ILE A 99 -2.53 10.61 0.70
N ILE A 100 -2.62 10.50 -0.63
CA ILE A 100 -1.48 10.11 -1.47
C ILE A 100 -0.34 11.14 -1.38
N ASN A 101 -0.65 12.45 -1.36
CA ASN A 101 0.36 13.47 -1.15
C ASN A 101 1.03 13.34 0.23
N LYS A 102 0.26 13.08 1.29
CA LYS A 102 0.80 12.81 2.62
C LYS A 102 1.76 11.61 2.61
N ILE A 103 1.40 10.53 1.92
CA ILE A 103 2.27 9.36 1.74
C ILE A 103 3.55 9.73 0.98
N ARG A 104 3.43 10.52 -0.08
CA ARG A 104 4.59 10.98 -0.87
C ARG A 104 5.57 11.78 0.00
N ASP A 105 5.06 12.66 0.85
CA ASP A 105 5.87 13.50 1.72
C ASP A 105 6.61 12.66 2.78
N LEU A 106 6.06 11.50 3.19
CA LEU A 106 6.76 10.52 4.03
C LEU A 106 7.91 9.83 3.26
N GLY A 107 7.73 9.51 1.98
CA GLY A 107 8.78 8.91 1.13
C GLY A 107 9.93 9.87 0.76
N GLY A 108 9.68 11.17 0.89
CA GLY A 108 10.70 12.21 0.73
C GLY A 108 11.73 12.25 1.87
N ASN A 109 11.38 11.72 3.06
CA ASN A 109 12.20 11.78 4.27
C ASN A 109 13.09 10.54 4.48
N ASP A 110 13.13 9.57 3.56
CA ASP A 110 14.05 8.43 3.63
C ASP A 110 15.47 8.76 3.12
N GLY A 111 15.93 10.00 3.33
CA GLY A 111 17.23 10.52 2.89
C GLY A 111 18.22 10.65 4.03
#